data_AF-A0A939NRS5-F1
#
_entry.id   AF-A0A939NRS5-F1
#
_cell.length_a   1.000
_cell.length_b   1.000
_cell.length_c   1.000
_cell.angle_alpha   90.00
_cell.angle_beta   90.00
_cell.angle_gamma   90.00
#
_symmetry.space_group_name_H-M   'P 1'
#
loop_
_entity.id
_entity.type
_entity.pdbx_description
1 polymer ?
#
loop_
_entity_poly.entity_id
_entity_poly.type
_entity_poly.pdbx_seq_one_letter_code
_entity_poly.pdbx_strand_id
1 'polypeptide(L)'
;MIDAGFLRAKLGTKDKPIDAEVIKAFVEKLTKRPELEGMILHRVYYYDAEPLTGIQTHPISGEKIDFSETDVSKRNKVMLDELKRTPFCCKTWETNFRGWKVDPWALKSSDSKIIH
;
A
#
# COMPACT_ATOMS: atom_id res chain seq x y z
N MET A 1 2.94 0.44 18.53
CA MET A 1 2.39 1.03 17.30
C MET A 1 3.20 0.53 16.12
N ILE A 2 2.56 0.18 15.01
CA ILE A 2 3.20 -0.36 13.81
C ILE A 2 2.91 0.58 12.64
N ASP A 3 3.97 1.04 11.99
CA ASP A 3 3.91 1.76 10.72
C ASP A 3 4.01 0.76 9.57
N ALA A 4 2.98 0.70 8.71
CA ALA A 4 2.92 -0.25 7.61
C ALA A 4 3.98 -0.01 6.54
N GLY A 5 4.28 1.26 6.22
CA GLY A 5 5.27 1.62 5.22
C GLY A 5 6.66 1.11 5.60
N PHE A 6 7.05 1.33 6.86
CA PHE A 6 8.29 0.80 7.43
C PHE A 6 8.30 -0.73 7.44
N LEU A 7 7.22 -1.37 7.91
CA LEU A 7 7.17 -2.83 8.06
C LEU A 7 7.27 -3.54 6.70
N ARG A 8 6.54 -3.06 5.69
CA ARG A 8 6.56 -3.59 4.32
C ARG A 8 7.95 -3.45 3.70
N ALA A 9 8.63 -2.32 3.92
CA ALA A 9 9.99 -2.10 3.42
C ALA A 9 11.05 -2.97 4.14
N LYS A 10 10.80 -3.38 5.39
CA LYS A 10 11.73 -4.21 6.18
C LYS A 10 11.53 -5.70 6.02
N LEU A 11 10.28 -6.16 5.87
CA LEU A 11 9.94 -7.58 5.85
C LEU A 11 9.58 -8.10 4.45
N GLY A 12 9.27 -7.20 3.52
CA GLY A 12 8.88 -7.54 2.15
C GLY A 12 9.87 -7.05 1.12
N THR A 13 9.66 -7.50 -0.10
CA THR A 13 10.33 -7.00 -1.30
C THR A 13 9.29 -6.73 -2.38
N LYS A 14 9.69 -6.13 -3.51
CA LYS A 14 8.80 -5.92 -4.65
C LYS A 14 8.22 -7.25 -5.17
N ASP A 15 9.06 -8.28 -5.26
CA ASP A 15 8.68 -9.59 -5.81
C ASP A 15 7.98 -10.47 -4.77
N LYS A 16 8.25 -10.24 -3.48
CA LYS A 16 7.61 -10.93 -2.36
C LYS A 16 7.07 -9.90 -1.35
N PRO A 17 5.93 -9.26 -1.62
CA PRO A 17 5.28 -8.37 -0.67
C PRO A 17 4.75 -9.17 0.52
N ILE A 18 4.67 -8.53 1.69
CA ILE A 18 4.11 -9.16 2.90
C ILE A 18 2.57 -9.17 2.85
N ASP A 19 1.99 -10.11 3.58
CA ASP A 19 0.55 -10.27 3.82
C ASP A 19 0.20 -10.15 5.31
N ALA A 20 -1.06 -10.39 5.67
CA ALA A 20 -1.53 -10.26 7.05
C ALA A 20 -0.94 -11.33 7.97
N GLU A 21 -0.64 -12.52 7.45
CA GLU A 21 0.00 -13.61 8.21
C GLU A 21 1.42 -13.23 8.64
N VAL A 22 2.20 -12.64 7.74
CA VAL A 22 3.55 -12.16 8.07
C VAL A 22 3.51 -11.10 9.19
N ILE A 23 2.53 -10.19 9.15
CA ILE A 23 2.38 -9.14 10.18
C ILE A 23 1.97 -9.75 11.52
N LYS A 24 1.02 -10.68 11.52
CA LYS A 24 0.60 -11.41 12.75
C LYS A 24 1.77 -12.19 13.35
N ALA A 25 2.50 -12.94 12.54
CA ALA A 25 3.67 -13.70 12.98
C ALA A 25 4.78 -12.77 13.52
N PHE A 26 4.97 -11.59 12.92
CA PHE A 26 5.89 -10.59 13.44
C PHE A 26 5.49 -10.11 14.84
N VAL A 27 4.21 -9.78 15.06
CA VAL A 27 3.72 -9.35 16.37
C VAL A 27 3.85 -10.47 17.40
N GLU A 28 3.49 -11.70 17.04
CA GLU A 28 3.62 -12.86 17.94
C GLU A 28 5.08 -13.12 18.33
N LYS A 29 6.00 -13.02 17.37
CA LYS A 29 7.44 -13.13 17.63
C LYS A 29 7.93 -12.01 18.54
N LEU A 30 7.42 -10.78 18.35
CA LEU A 30 7.78 -9.63 19.17
C LEU A 30 7.31 -9.83 20.62
N THR A 31 6.09 -10.31 20.85
CA THR A 31 5.56 -10.50 22.22
C THR A 31 6.25 -11.62 22.99
N LYS A 32 6.92 -12.55 22.30
CA LYS A 32 7.69 -13.65 22.91
C LYS A 32 9.14 -13.26 23.25
N ARG A 33 9.52 -12.00 23.08
CA ARG A 33 10.87 -11.51 23.39
C ARG A 33 11.10 -11.49 24.91
N PRO A 34 12.24 -12.00 25.42
CA PRO A 34 12.55 -11.96 26.86
C PRO A 34 12.49 -10.56 27.45
N GLU A 35 12.80 -9.54 26.65
CA GLU A 35 12.76 -8.13 27.06
C GLU A 35 11.33 -7.63 27.40
N LEU A 36 10.30 -8.37 26.99
CA LEU A 36 8.90 -8.06 27.26
C LEU A 36 8.27 -9.04 28.27
N GLU A 37 9.05 -9.90 28.91
CA GLU A 37 8.54 -10.84 29.91
C GLU A 37 7.86 -10.09 31.07
N GLY A 38 6.69 -10.58 31.48
CA GLY A 38 5.86 -9.95 32.51
C GLY A 38 5.12 -8.68 32.06
N MET A 39 5.34 -8.18 30.84
CA MET A 39 4.59 -7.05 30.30
C MET A 39 3.26 -7.49 29.67
N ILE A 40 2.28 -6.60 29.68
CA ILE A 40 0.96 -6.83 29.08
C ILE A 40 0.86 -6.05 27.77
N LEU A 41 0.59 -6.76 26.67
CA LEU A 41 0.25 -6.11 25.40
C LEU A 41 -1.20 -5.63 25.45
N HIS A 42 -1.41 -4.34 25.66
CA HIS A 42 -2.76 -3.76 25.69
C HIS A 42 -3.46 -3.80 24.33
N ARG A 43 -2.79 -3.29 23.28
CA ARG A 43 -3.34 -3.24 21.93
C ARG A 43 -2.28 -3.02 20.87
N VAL A 44 -2.47 -3.64 19.72
CA VAL A 44 -1.68 -3.35 18.51
C VAL A 44 -2.41 -2.28 17.72
N TYR A 45 -1.72 -1.18 17.43
CA TYR A 45 -2.18 -0.15 16.50
C TYR A 45 -1.42 -0.30 15.19
N TYR A 46 -2.14 -0.57 14.11
CA TYR A 46 -1.58 -0.72 12.77
C TYR A 46 -2.01 0.47 11.91
N TYR A 47 -1.04 1.21 11.39
CA TYR A 47 -1.26 2.45 10.64
C TYR A 47 -0.89 2.25 9.17
N ASP A 48 -1.85 2.48 8.27
CA ASP A 48 -1.66 2.29 6.83
C ASP A 48 -2.64 3.19 6.05
N ALA A 49 -2.54 3.19 4.72
CA ALA A 49 -3.51 3.83 3.84
C ALA A 49 -4.38 2.79 3.13
N GLU A 50 -5.65 3.13 2.86
CA GLU A 50 -6.44 2.38 1.87
C GLU A 50 -5.72 2.46 0.51
N PRO A 51 -5.71 1.38 -0.30
CA PRO A 51 -5.01 1.39 -1.57
C PRO A 51 -5.62 2.41 -2.53
N LEU A 52 -4.80 2.91 -3.46
CA LEU A 52 -5.30 3.77 -4.53
C LEU A 52 -6.34 3.00 -5.37
N THR A 53 -7.46 3.67 -5.63
CA THR A 53 -8.57 3.16 -6.43
C THR A 53 -9.02 4.24 -7.42
N GLY A 54 -9.89 3.85 -8.36
CA GLY A 54 -10.44 4.75 -9.37
C GLY A 54 -9.68 4.72 -10.69
N ILE A 55 -10.28 5.32 -11.70
CA ILE A 55 -9.77 5.33 -13.07
C ILE A 55 -9.03 6.64 -13.33
N GLN A 56 -7.82 6.57 -13.85
CA GLN A 56 -7.05 7.72 -14.32
C GLN A 56 -6.63 7.55 -15.77
N THR A 57 -6.57 8.66 -16.50
CA THR A 57 -6.10 8.67 -17.89
C THR A 57 -4.59 8.89 -17.91
N HIS A 58 -3.86 7.98 -18.54
CA HIS A 58 -2.43 8.12 -18.77
C HIS A 58 -2.18 9.26 -19.77
N PRO A 59 -1.30 10.23 -19.45
CA PRO A 59 -1.28 11.52 -20.13
C PRO A 59 -0.62 11.47 -21.51
N ILE A 60 0.17 10.43 -21.80
CA ILE A 60 0.86 10.26 -23.09
C ILE A 60 0.06 9.33 -24.01
N SER A 61 -0.27 8.13 -23.52
CA SER A 61 -0.97 7.11 -24.31
C SER A 61 -2.48 7.33 -24.39
N GLY A 62 -3.07 8.14 -23.49
CA GLY A 62 -4.52 8.28 -23.36
C GLY A 62 -5.22 7.05 -22.77
N GLU A 63 -4.46 6.03 -22.35
CA GLU A 63 -4.99 4.80 -21.76
C GLU A 63 -5.70 5.08 -20.44
N LYS A 64 -6.85 4.43 -20.22
CA LYS A 64 -7.54 4.48 -18.93
C LYS A 64 -7.02 3.36 -18.04
N ILE A 65 -6.39 3.72 -16.94
CA ILE A 65 -5.87 2.79 -15.94
C ILE A 65 -6.84 2.77 -14.76
N ASP A 66 -7.45 1.61 -14.52
CA ASP A 66 -8.20 1.37 -13.30
C ASP A 66 -7.26 0.88 -12.18
N PHE A 67 -6.98 1.75 -11.21
CA PHE A 67 -6.08 1.41 -10.11
C PHE A 67 -6.67 0.35 -9.17
N SER A 68 -8.00 0.23 -9.10
CA SER A 68 -8.65 -0.79 -8.26
C SER A 68 -8.41 -2.20 -8.80
N GLU A 69 -8.17 -2.33 -10.10
CA GLU A 69 -7.93 -3.61 -10.76
C GLU A 69 -6.48 -4.10 -10.68
N THR A 70 -5.56 -3.24 -10.23
CA THR A 70 -4.14 -3.58 -10.10
C THR A 70 -3.91 -4.62 -9.00
N ASP A 71 -2.94 -5.52 -9.23
CA ASP A 71 -2.56 -6.54 -8.24
C ASP A 71 -2.14 -5.93 -6.89
N VAL A 72 -1.52 -4.76 -6.91
CA VAL A 72 -1.11 -4.03 -5.71
C VAL A 72 -2.33 -3.58 -4.91
N SER A 73 -3.33 -2.98 -5.57
CA SER A 73 -4.55 -2.50 -4.91
C SER A 73 -5.36 -3.66 -4.33
N LYS A 74 -5.59 -4.71 -5.13
CA LYS A 74 -6.31 -5.93 -4.70
C LYS A 74 -5.63 -6.60 -3.51
N ARG A 75 -4.32 -6.83 -3.57
CA ARG A 75 -3.57 -7.48 -2.48
C ARG A 75 -3.57 -6.65 -1.21
N ASN A 76 -3.35 -5.35 -1.31
CA ASN A 76 -3.34 -4.47 -0.14
C ASN A 76 -4.73 -4.38 0.52
N LYS A 77 -5.80 -4.37 -0.29
CA LYS A 77 -7.17 -4.42 0.22
C LYS A 77 -7.43 -5.72 0.99
N VAL A 78 -7.12 -6.88 0.39
CA VAL A 78 -7.25 -8.19 1.06
C VAL A 78 -6.48 -8.21 2.38
N MET A 79 -5.23 -7.76 2.37
CA MET A 79 -4.40 -7.72 3.57
C MET A 79 -4.99 -6.81 4.67
N LEU A 80 -5.48 -5.62 4.32
CA LEU A 80 -6.12 -4.72 5.29
C LEU A 80 -7.42 -5.32 5.82
N ASP A 81 -8.23 -5.93 4.97
CA ASP A 81 -9.48 -6.58 5.37
C ASP A 81 -9.23 -7.78 6.31
N GLU A 82 -8.16 -8.54 6.08
CA GLU A 82 -7.72 -9.61 6.98
C GLU A 82 -7.22 -9.06 8.32
N LEU A 83 -6.42 -7.99 8.31
CA LEU A 83 -5.94 -7.35 9.55
C LEU A 83 -7.08 -6.75 10.37
N LYS A 84 -8.10 -6.18 9.72
CA LYS A 84 -9.32 -5.66 10.37
C LYS A 84 -10.12 -6.76 11.10
N ARG A 85 -9.93 -8.04 10.74
CA ARG A 85 -10.54 -9.20 11.44
C ARG A 85 -9.75 -9.68 12.65
N THR A 86 -8.56 -9.12 12.88
CA THR A 86 -7.73 -9.43 14.06
C THR A 86 -8.06 -8.49 15.22
N PRO A 87 -7.51 -8.74 16.43
CA PRO A 87 -7.59 -7.77 17.53
C PRO A 87 -6.88 -6.42 17.29
N PHE A 88 -6.21 -6.25 16.15
CA PHE A 88 -5.46 -5.03 15.84
C PHE A 88 -6.43 -3.86 15.60
N CYS A 89 -6.08 -2.69 16.12
CA CYS A 89 -6.71 -1.43 15.75
C CYS A 89 -6.07 -0.92 14.47
N CYS A 90 -6.70 -1.21 13.33
CA CYS A 90 -6.29 -0.66 12.05
C CYS A 90 -6.78 0.79 11.94
N LYS A 91 -5.85 1.72 11.76
CA LYS A 91 -6.13 3.14 11.51
C LYS A 91 -5.71 3.44 10.08
N THR A 92 -6.71 3.70 9.24
CA THR A 92 -6.50 3.96 7.82
C THR A 92 -6.69 5.43 7.47
N TRP A 93 -5.89 5.92 6.54
CA TRP A 93 -6.09 7.19 5.83
C TRP A 93 -6.27 6.94 4.33
N GLU A 94 -6.60 8.00 3.62
CA GLU A 94 -6.86 7.94 2.18
C GLU A 94 -5.56 8.07 1.36
N THR A 95 -5.45 7.26 0.31
CA THR A 95 -4.41 7.44 -0.71
C THR A 95 -4.93 8.35 -1.81
N ASN A 96 -4.23 9.46 -2.03
CA ASN A 96 -4.57 10.43 -3.07
C ASN A 96 -3.66 10.26 -4.31
N PHE A 97 -4.27 10.31 -5.49
CA PHE A 97 -3.54 10.43 -6.74
C PHE A 97 -2.96 11.85 -6.87
N ARG A 98 -1.64 11.96 -6.99
CA ARG A 98 -0.91 13.25 -7.05
C ARG A 98 -0.45 13.63 -8.46
N GLY A 99 -1.07 13.06 -9.48
CA GLY A 99 -0.68 13.27 -10.87
C GLY A 99 0.41 12.31 -11.34
N TRP A 100 0.75 12.46 -12.62
CA TRP A 100 1.75 11.67 -13.29
C TRP A 100 3.12 12.33 -13.20
N LYS A 101 4.14 11.55 -12.89
CA LYS A 101 5.53 12.00 -13.09
C LYS A 101 5.91 11.65 -14.52
N VAL A 102 5.98 12.66 -15.37
CA VAL A 102 6.30 12.51 -16.80
C VAL A 102 7.54 13.33 -17.11
N ASP A 103 8.47 12.78 -17.88
CA ASP A 103 9.61 13.56 -18.35
C ASP A 103 9.15 14.60 -19.38
N PRO A 104 9.66 15.85 -19.33
CA PRO A 104 9.21 16.92 -20.21
C PRO A 104 9.30 16.60 -21.71
N TRP A 105 10.23 15.72 -22.12
CA TRP A 105 10.40 15.34 -23.52
C TRP A 105 9.24 14.45 -24.03
N ALA A 106 8.62 13.65 -23.16
CA ALA A 106 7.56 12.72 -23.54
C ALA A 106 6.21 13.42 -23.78
N LEU A 107 6.06 14.68 -23.34
CA LEU A 107 4.86 15.51 -23.58
C LEU A 107 4.89 16.22 -24.94
N LYS A 108 6.05 16.31 -25.60
CA LYS A 108 6.23 17.07 -26.85
C LYS A 108 5.82 16.30 -28.11
N SER A 109 5.55 15.00 -28.03
CA SER A 109 5.31 14.16 -29.20
C SER A 109 3.88 14.20 -29.75
N SER A 110 2.93 14.84 -29.05
CA SER A 110 1.51 14.80 -29.42
C SER A 110 0.99 16.04 -30.16
N ASP A 111 1.79 17.11 -30.27
CA ASP A 111 1.37 18.38 -30.91
C ASP A 111 1.59 18.43 -32.44
N SER A 112 1.99 17.34 -33.09
CA SER A 112 2.27 17.33 -34.55
C SER A 112 1.14 16.82 -35.45
N LYS A 113 -0.11 16.76 -34.97
CA LYS A 113 -1.28 16.45 -35.82
C LYS A 113 -2.35 17.54 -35.77
N ILE A 114 -1.98 18.75 -36.17
CA ILE A 114 -2.92 19.69 -36.78
C ILE A 114 -2.30 20.08 -38.12
N ILE A 115 -2.81 19.50 -39.20
CA ILE A 115 -2.52 19.94 -40.57
C ILE A 115 -3.87 20.06 -41.28
N HIS A 116 -4.16 21.32 -41.66
CA HIS A 116 -5.18 21.90 -42.54
C HIS A 116 -6.33 21.04 -43.08
#